data_AF-A0A929ZNW5-F1
#
_entry.id   AF-A0A929ZNW5-F1
#
_cell.length_a   1.000
_cell.length_b   1.000
_cell.length_c   1.000
_cell.angle_alpha   90.00
_cell.angle_beta   90.00
_cell.angle_gamma   90.00
#
_symmetry.space_group_name_H-M   'P 1'
#
loop_
_entity.id
_entity.type
_entity.pdbx_description
1 polymer ?
#
loop_
_entity_poly.entity_id
_entity_poly.type
_entity_poly.pdbx_seq_one_letter_code
_entity_poly.pdbx_strand_id
1 'polypeptide(L)' 'MKNRMIKVGTVVPRMKVANVTYNVAQIIQTMNENADAGFLVYPELCLTGYTCG' A
#
# COMPACT_ATOMS: atom_id res chain seq x y z
N MET A 1 -9.88 -2.18 31.58
CA MET A 1 -9.67 -1.50 30.28
C MET A 1 -9.84 -2.54 29.19
N LYS A 2 -10.71 -2.32 28.20
CA LYS A 2 -10.97 -3.31 27.12
C LYS A 2 -9.98 -3.03 25.99
N ASN A 3 -8.98 -3.88 25.80
CA ASN A 3 -8.00 -3.71 24.73
C ASN A 3 -8.71 -3.92 23.38
N ARG A 4 -8.77 -2.87 22.55
CA ARG A 4 -9.17 -2.98 21.15
C ARG A 4 -7.92 -3.21 20.32
N MET A 5 -7.74 -4.42 19.80
CA MET A 5 -6.64 -4.74 18.89
C MET A 5 -7.06 -4.41 17.47
N ILE A 6 -6.17 -3.77 16.70
CA ILE A 6 -6.37 -3.48 15.27
C ILE A 6 -5.26 -4.19 14.51
N LYS A 7 -5.61 -4.94 13.46
CA LYS A 7 -4.64 -5.55 12.56
C LYS A 7 -4.09 -4.48 11.62
N VAL A 8 -2.78 -4.25 11.67
CA VAL A 8 -2.08 -3.26 10.83
C VAL A 8 -1.04 -3.98 9.99
N GLY A 9 -0.99 -3.70 8.69
CA GLY A 9 0.00 -4.23 7.75
C GLY A 9 0.86 -3.12 7.13
N THR A 10 2.09 -3.48 6.76
CA THR A 10 2.95 -2.66 5.91
C THR A 10 3.17 -3.41 4.60
N VAL A 11 3.01 -2.73 3.47
CA VAL A 11 3.00 -3.38 2.16
C VAL A 11 3.89 -2.60 1.21
N VAL A 12 4.81 -3.30 0.54
CA VAL A 12 5.62 -2.75 -0.55
C VAL A 12 5.15 -3.41 -1.85
N PRO A 13 4.23 -2.79 -2.60
CA PRO A 13 3.75 -3.35 -3.86
C PRO A 13 4.85 -3.29 -4.92
N ARG A 14 4.71 -4.11 -5.96
CA ARG A 14 5.50 -3.88 -7.19
C ARG A 14 5.19 -2.49 -7.71
N MET A 15 6.21 -1.77 -8.15
CA MET A 15 6.09 -0.40 -8.62
C MET A 15 6.94 -0.14 -9.86
N LYS A 16 6.56 0.89 -10.61
CA LYS A 16 7.27 1.42 -11.77
C LYS A 16 7.38 2.93 -11.63
N VAL A 17 8.60 3.44 -11.77
CA VAL A 17 8.88 4.88 -11.71
C VAL A 17 8.07 5.62 -12.77
N ALA A 18 7.42 6.72 -12.35
CA ALA A 18 6.58 7.58 -13.18
C ALA A 18 5.37 6.88 -13.85
N ASN A 19 4.97 5.67 -13.42
CA ASN A 19 3.81 4.97 -13.96
C ASN A 19 2.70 4.83 -12.90
N VAL A 20 1.91 5.90 -12.75
CA VAL A 20 0.84 5.98 -11.75
C VAL A 20 -0.22 4.92 -11.97
N THR A 21 -0.64 4.69 -13.22
CA THR A 21 -1.70 3.70 -13.53
C THR A 21 -1.30 2.29 -13.09
N TYR A 22 -0.07 1.87 -13.37
CA TYR A 22 0.43 0.57 -12.92
C TYR A 22 0.51 0.50 -11.39
N ASN A 23 1.08 1.53 -10.75
CA ASN A 23 1.27 1.55 -9.30
C ASN A 23 -0.08 1.51 -8.55
N VAL A 24 -1.09 2.25 -9.02
CA VAL A 24 -2.45 2.21 -8.48
C VAL A 24 -3.04 0.81 -8.59
N ALA A 25 -2.91 0.14 -9.73
CA ALA A 25 -3.42 -1.22 -9.91
C ALA A 25 -2.76 -2.21 -8.93
N GLN A 26 -1.45 -2.08 -8.68
CA GLN A 26 -0.73 -2.92 -7.72
C GLN A 26 -1.16 -2.63 -6.27
N ILE A 27 -1.35 -1.37 -5.90
CA ILE A 27 -1.87 -0.99 -4.57
C ILE A 27 -3.27 -1.59 -4.34
N ILE A 28 -4.19 -1.41 -5.30
CA ILE A 28 -5.54 -1.96 -5.23
C ILE A 28 -5.51 -3.50 -5.08
N GLN A 29 -4.66 -4.17 -5.87
CA GLN A 29 -4.49 -5.61 -5.75
C GLN A 29 -4.08 -6.01 -4.33
N THR A 30 -3.06 -5.36 -3.75
CA THR A 30 -2.59 -5.68 -2.40
C THR A 30 -3.60 -5.33 -1.31
N MET A 31 -4.44 -4.30 -1.52
CA MET A 31 -5.56 -4.00 -0.60
C MET A 31 -6.58 -5.14 -0.58
N ASN A 32 -6.93 -5.69 -1.75
CA ASN A 32 -7.87 -6.79 -1.85
C ASN A 32 -7.32 -8.09 -1.23
N GLU A 33 -6.02 -8.37 -1.43
CA GLU A 33 -5.33 -9.53 -0.84
C GLU A 33 -5.22 -9.45 0.69
N ASN A 34 -5.27 -8.24 1.27
CA ASN A 34 -5.12 -7.99 2.70
C ASN A 34 -6.37 -7.34 3.32
N ALA A 35 -7.55 -7.69 2.81
CA ALA A 35 -8.84 -7.10 3.22
C ALA A 35 -9.21 -7.30 4.70
N ASP A 36 -8.50 -8.18 5.42
CA ASP A 36 -8.70 -8.42 6.85
C ASP A 36 -7.88 -7.48 7.75
N ALA A 37 -6.99 -6.66 7.18
CA ALA A 37 -6.29 -5.60 7.89
C ALA A 37 -7.18 -4.37 8.09
N GLY A 38 -7.13 -3.77 9.28
CA GLY A 38 -7.79 -2.49 9.54
C GLY A 38 -7.04 -1.31 8.91
N PHE A 39 -5.72 -1.41 8.78
CA PHE A 39 -4.88 -0.41 8.11
C PHE A 39 -3.77 -1.09 7.31
N LEU A 40 -3.46 -0.52 6.14
CA LEU A 40 -2.29 -0.85 5.33
C LEU A 40 -1.49 0.42 5.08
N VAL A 41 -0.19 0.36 5.35
CA VAL A 41 0.73 1.48 5.12
C VAL A 41 1.63 1.16 3.92
N TYR A 42 1.80 2.15 3.05
CA TYR A 42 2.59 2.06 1.81
C TYR A 42 3.79 3.00 1.85
N PRO A 43 4.84 2.76 1.03
CA PRO A 43 6.00 3.64 0.95
C PRO A 43 5.66 5.06 0.51
N GLU A 44 6.57 5.98 0.85
CA GLU A 44 6.55 7.35 0.34
C GLU A 44 6.45 7.37 -1.19
N LEU A 45 5.60 8.28 -1.70
CA LEU A 45 5.37 8.48 -3.13
C LEU A 45 5.04 7.18 -3.89
N CYS A 46 4.43 6.17 -3.26
CA CYS A 46 4.13 4.88 -3.91
C CYS A 46 3.31 4.96 -5.21
N LEU A 47 2.59 6.08 -5.44
CA LEU A 47 1.89 6.34 -6.69
C LEU A 47 2.84 6.72 -7.84
N THR A 48 3.85 7.55 -7.60
CA THR A 48 4.75 8.07 -8.64
C THR A 48 6.11 7.37 -8.66
N GLY A 49 6.51 6.82 -7.53
CA GLY A 49 7.85 6.32 -7.24
C GLY A 49 8.77 7.42 -6.72
N TYR A 50 9.41 7.18 -5.58
CA TYR A 50 10.30 8.15 -4.91
C TYR A 50 11.44 8.67 -5.81
N THR A 51 11.94 7.84 -6.74
CA THR A 51 13.04 8.19 -7.65
C THR A 51 12.56 8.77 -8.99
N CYS A 52 11.35 9.36 -9.05
CA CYS A 52 10.78 9.89 -10.30
C CYS A 52 11.38 11.22 -10.76
N GLY A 53 12.32 11.79 -10.02
CA GLY A 53 13.03 13.03 -10.35
C GLY A 53 13.63 13.68 -9.12
#